data_AF-A0A2E1Z884-F1
#
_entry.id   AF-A0A2E1Z884-F1
#
_cell.length_a   1.000
_cell.length_b   1.000
_cell.length_c   1.000
_cell.angle_alpha   90.00
_cell.angle_beta   90.00
_cell.angle_gamma   90.00
#
_symmetry.space_group_name_H-M   'P 1'
#
loop_
_entity.id
_entity.type
_entity.pdbx_description
1 polymer ?
#
loop_
_entity_poly.entity_id
_entity_poly.type
_entity_poly.pdbx_seq_one_letter_code
_entity_poly.pdbx_strand_id
1 'polypeptide(L)'
;MPNWWLRDIRQNGNQAVWDAGNFAEFMPNWRYRSKWYVSPTGVYAGLGVFGQFLYVYPAADVVIARFSSRPKALDPADKDSSFLAYEAICELLNH
;
A
#
# COMPACT_ATOMS: atom_id res chain seq x y z
N MET A 1 10.38 17.13 0.39
CA MET A 1 8.92 17.39 0.28
C MET A 1 8.45 18.07 1.56
N PRO A 2 7.42 18.94 1.54
CA PRO A 2 6.94 19.60 2.75
C PRO A 2 6.21 18.65 3.72
N ASN A 3 6.39 18.82 5.03
CA ASN A 3 5.73 17.97 6.05
C ASN A 3 4.20 18.04 6.00
N TRP A 4 3.63 19.19 5.59
CA TRP A 4 2.18 19.32 5.46
C TRP A 4 1.62 18.35 4.40
N TRP A 5 2.39 18.06 3.35
CA TRP A 5 1.95 17.19 2.27
C TRP A 5 1.93 15.71 2.69
N LEU A 6 2.91 15.29 3.49
CA LEU A 6 2.90 13.95 4.10
C LEU A 6 1.72 13.77 5.05
N ARG A 7 1.40 14.79 5.86
CA ARG A 7 0.20 14.77 6.71
C ARG A 7 -1.09 14.67 5.90
N ASP A 8 -1.18 15.40 4.79
CA ASP A 8 -2.32 15.36 3.90
C ASP A 8 -2.56 13.95 3.33
N ILE A 9 -1.51 13.27 2.86
CA ILE A 9 -1.61 11.89 2.37
C ILE A 9 -2.12 10.96 3.47
N ARG A 10 -1.59 11.09 4.69
CA ARG A 10 -1.95 10.23 5.83
C ARG A 10 -3.40 10.42 6.31
N GLN A 11 -3.88 11.65 6.30
CA GLN A 11 -5.12 12.01 7.01
C GLN A 11 -6.31 12.20 6.07
N ASN A 12 -6.10 12.69 4.84
CA ASN A 12 -7.16 13.23 4.01
C ASN A 12 -7.55 12.36 2.81
N GLY A 13 -7.24 11.05 2.83
CA GLY A 13 -7.91 10.08 1.96
C GLY A 13 -9.36 9.88 2.40
N ASN A 14 -10.32 9.93 1.48
CA ASN A 14 -11.74 9.73 1.78
C ASN A 14 -12.12 8.25 1.64
N GLN A 15 -12.51 7.62 2.76
CA GLN A 15 -12.88 6.21 2.81
C GLN A 15 -14.15 5.91 1.99
N ALA A 16 -15.20 6.71 2.12
CA ALA A 16 -16.47 6.48 1.41
C ALA A 16 -16.30 6.58 -0.11
N VAL A 17 -15.45 7.50 -0.59
CA VAL A 17 -15.13 7.60 -2.02
C VAL A 17 -14.32 6.38 -2.49
N TRP A 18 -13.43 5.86 -1.65
CA TRP A 18 -12.69 4.64 -1.95
C TRP A 18 -13.61 3.43 -2.04
N ASP A 19 -14.47 3.25 -1.04
CA ASP A 19 -15.38 2.11 -0.92
C ASP A 19 -16.41 2.05 -2.05
N ALA A 20 -16.80 3.22 -2.60
CA ALA A 20 -17.66 3.32 -3.78
C ALA A 20 -16.90 3.06 -5.11
N GLY A 21 -15.58 2.93 -5.07
CA GLY A 21 -14.72 2.75 -6.23
C GLY A 21 -14.54 1.28 -6.63
N ASN A 22 -14.10 1.06 -7.87
CA ASN A 22 -13.86 -0.28 -8.43
C ASN A 22 -12.61 -1.00 -7.88
N PHE A 23 -11.85 -0.34 -6.99
CA PHE A 23 -10.64 -0.90 -6.38
C PHE A 23 -10.83 -1.29 -4.92
N ALA A 24 -12.01 -1.01 -4.34
CA ALA A 24 -12.33 -1.32 -2.96
C ALA A 24 -12.25 -2.83 -2.68
N GLU A 25 -12.72 -3.66 -3.61
CA GLU A 25 -12.65 -5.12 -3.47
C GLU A 25 -11.20 -5.64 -3.48
N PHE A 26 -10.34 -5.06 -4.31
CA PHE A 26 -8.93 -5.44 -4.42
C PHE A 26 -8.11 -5.01 -3.19
N MET A 27 -8.50 -3.90 -2.55
CA MET A 27 -7.80 -3.26 -1.44
C MET A 27 -8.82 -2.75 -0.41
N PRO A 28 -9.44 -3.66 0.35
CA PRO A 28 -10.55 -3.34 1.25
C PRO A 28 -10.10 -2.46 2.41
N ASN A 29 -10.88 -1.43 2.73
CA ASN A 29 -10.60 -0.45 3.79
C ASN A 29 -9.33 0.40 3.60
N TRP A 30 -8.71 0.34 2.42
CA TRP A 30 -7.63 1.28 2.08
C TRP A 30 -8.21 2.65 1.72
N ARG A 31 -7.34 3.63 1.52
CA ARG A 31 -7.69 4.96 1.02
C ARG A 31 -6.72 5.37 -0.06
N TYR A 32 -7.09 6.35 -0.88
CA TYR A 32 -6.20 6.90 -1.90
C TYR A 32 -6.09 8.41 -1.78
N ARG A 33 -4.86 8.93 -1.79
CA ARG A 33 -4.58 10.37 -1.74
C ARG A 33 -3.26 10.68 -2.43
N SER A 34 -3.25 11.71 -3.28
CA SER A 34 -2.04 12.23 -3.94
C SER A 34 -1.18 11.14 -4.62
N LYS A 35 -1.85 10.19 -5.30
CA LYS A 35 -1.24 9.05 -6.00
C LYS A 35 -0.72 7.89 -5.14
N TRP A 36 -1.01 7.90 -3.84
CA TRP A 36 -0.66 6.83 -2.90
C TRP A 36 -1.88 6.07 -2.41
N TYR A 37 -1.74 4.75 -2.30
CA TYR A 37 -2.64 3.90 -1.52
C TYR A 37 -2.18 3.94 -0.06
N VAL A 38 -3.13 4.09 0.87
CA VAL A 38 -2.86 4.20 2.31
C VAL A 38 -3.66 3.13 3.04
N SER A 39 -2.97 2.25 3.75
CA SER A 39 -3.62 1.18 4.53
C SER A 39 -4.27 1.72 5.81
N PRO A 40 -5.19 0.97 6.44
CA PRO A 40 -5.67 1.26 7.80
C PRO A 40 -4.55 1.37 8.84
N THR A 41 -3.48 0.59 8.68
CA THR A 41 -2.32 0.55 9.59
C THR A 41 -1.30 1.68 9.34
N GLY A 42 -1.52 2.51 8.32
CA GLY A 42 -0.65 3.66 8.02
C GLY A 42 0.53 3.35 7.09
N VAL A 43 0.48 2.23 6.38
CA VAL A 43 1.38 1.92 5.26
C VAL A 43 1.05 2.83 4.09
N TYR A 44 2.06 3.35 3.41
CA TYR A 44 1.92 3.93 2.08
C TYR A 44 2.36 2.91 1.04
N ALA A 45 1.54 2.68 0.02
CA ALA A 45 1.87 1.79 -1.08
C ALA A 45 1.75 2.49 -2.44
N GLY A 46 2.74 2.25 -3.29
CA GLY A 46 2.62 2.34 -4.73
C GLY A 46 2.41 0.94 -5.31
N LEU A 47 1.42 0.79 -6.19
CA LEU A 47 1.10 -0.45 -6.88
C LEU A 47 1.26 -0.25 -8.39
N GLY A 48 1.97 -1.15 -9.03
CA GLY A 48 2.00 -1.27 -10.49
C GLY A 48 1.50 -2.64 -10.95
N VAL A 49 0.95 -2.69 -12.16
CA VAL A 49 0.53 -3.96 -12.78
C VAL A 49 1.72 -4.92 -12.91
N PHE A 50 1.44 -6.21 -13.05
CA PHE A 50 2.45 -7.27 -13.16
C PHE A 50 3.37 -7.40 -11.93
N GLY A 51 2.87 -7.00 -10.76
CA GLY A 51 3.51 -7.28 -9.47
C GLY A 51 4.50 -6.23 -8.97
N GLN A 52 4.44 -4.98 -9.44
CA GLN A 52 5.29 -3.91 -8.88
C GLN A 52 4.72 -3.45 -7.54
N PHE A 53 5.59 -3.27 -6.54
CA PHE A 53 5.24 -2.66 -5.27
C PHE A 53 6.31 -1.68 -4.80
N LEU A 54 5.88 -0.56 -4.24
CA LEU A 54 6.66 0.26 -3.34
C LEU A 54 5.89 0.33 -2.02
N TYR A 55 6.34 -0.38 -1.01
CA TYR A 55 5.70 -0.50 0.30
C TYR A 55 6.54 0.27 1.32
N VAL A 56 5.92 1.24 2.00
CA VAL A 56 6.58 2.09 3.00
C VAL A 56 5.81 1.97 4.30
N TYR A 57 6.44 1.44 5.35
CA TYR A 57 5.83 1.32 6.66
C TYR A 57 6.61 2.12 7.72
N PRO A 58 6.18 3.35 8.02
CA PRO A 58 6.91 4.22 8.95
C PRO A 58 6.98 3.68 10.38
N ALA A 59 6.02 2.87 10.81
CA ALA A 59 6.00 2.35 12.18
C ALA A 59 7.09 1.31 12.45
N ALA A 60 7.60 0.66 11.39
CA ALA A 60 8.70 -0.30 11.45
C ALA A 60 10.00 0.25 10.83
N ASP A 61 10.02 1.52 10.39
CA ASP A 61 11.14 2.14 9.64
C ASP A 61 11.62 1.32 8.44
N VAL A 62 10.68 0.68 7.71
CA VAL A 62 10.98 -0.21 6.59
C VAL A 62 10.41 0.31 5.27
N VAL A 63 11.21 0.18 4.22
CA VAL A 63 10.80 0.37 2.82
C VAL A 63 11.13 -0.89 2.01
N ILE A 64 10.16 -1.40 1.26
CA ILE A 64 10.32 -2.53 0.36
C ILE A 64 9.98 -2.06 -1.06
N ALA A 65 10.96 -2.16 -1.96
CA ALA A 65 10.77 -1.93 -3.39
C ALA A 65 10.83 -3.28 -4.12
N ARG A 66 9.75 -3.65 -4.81
CA ARG A 66 9.67 -4.88 -5.61
C ARG A 66 9.42 -4.55 -7.07
N PHE A 67 10.35 -4.98 -7.92
CA PHE A 67 10.19 -5.03 -9.35
C PHE A 67 9.81 -6.45 -9.79
N SER A 68 8.88 -6.58 -10.72
CA SER A 68 8.42 -7.89 -11.17
C SER A 68 7.96 -7.88 -12.63
N SER A 69 7.60 -9.05 -13.13
CA SER A 69 7.03 -9.24 -14.47
C SER A 69 6.04 -10.40 -14.43
N ARG A 70 5.18 -10.43 -13.40
CA ARG A 70 4.18 -11.49 -13.26
C ARG A 70 3.32 -11.59 -14.53
N PRO A 71 2.90 -12.80 -14.92
CA PRO A 71 2.14 -12.98 -16.17
C PRO A 71 0.72 -12.41 -16.11
N LYS A 72 0.16 -12.22 -14.91
CA LYS A 72 -1.18 -11.66 -14.69
C LYS A 72 -1.08 -10.23 -14.15
N ALA A 73 -1.82 -9.30 -14.75
CA ALA A 73 -1.98 -7.96 -14.21
C ALA A 73 -2.98 -7.99 -13.05
N LEU A 74 -2.70 -7.23 -11.98
CA LEU A 74 -3.60 -7.04 -10.83
C LEU A 74 -4.13 -8.36 -10.26
N ASP A 75 -3.24 -9.33 -10.02
CA ASP A 75 -3.61 -10.62 -9.43
C ASP A 75 -3.82 -10.47 -7.90
N PRO A 76 -5.05 -10.70 -7.37
CA PRO A 76 -5.32 -10.56 -5.94
C PRO A 76 -4.46 -11.50 -5.09
N ALA A 77 -4.22 -12.74 -5.55
CA ALA A 77 -3.45 -13.71 -4.80
C ALA A 77 -1.98 -13.30 -4.67
N ASP A 78 -1.39 -12.72 -5.73
CA ASP A 78 -0.03 -12.16 -5.66
C ASP A 78 -0.01 -10.94 -4.74
N LYS A 79 -1.00 -10.05 -4.81
CA LYS A 79 -1.12 -8.89 -3.92
C LYS A 79 -1.24 -9.29 -2.45
N ASP A 80 -2.15 -10.21 -2.12
CA ASP A 80 -2.41 -10.67 -0.75
C ASP A 80 -1.18 -11.34 -0.14
N SER A 81 -0.59 -12.30 -0.85
CA SER A 81 0.62 -12.97 -0.39
C SER A 81 1.81 -12.02 -0.23
N SER A 82 1.92 -10.99 -1.08
CA SER A 82 2.96 -9.96 -0.97
C SER A 82 2.80 -9.12 0.30
N PHE A 83 1.57 -8.67 0.61
CA PHE A 83 1.35 -7.90 1.82
C PHE A 83 1.62 -8.69 3.10
N LEU A 84 1.22 -9.98 3.15
CA LEU A 84 1.57 -10.86 4.27
C LEU A 84 3.08 -11.02 4.43
N ALA A 85 3.80 -11.21 3.33
CA ALA A 85 5.26 -11.30 3.36
C ALA A 85 5.91 -10.00 3.84
N TYR A 86 5.40 -8.84 3.41
CA TYR A 86 5.92 -7.53 3.83
C TYR A 86 5.65 -7.25 5.30
N GLU A 87 4.47 -7.60 5.80
CA GLU A 87 4.13 -7.51 7.22
C GLU A 87 5.07 -8.39 8.06
N ALA A 88 5.27 -9.65 7.67
CA ALA A 88 6.20 -10.55 8.37
C ALA A 88 7.65 -10.04 8.37
N ILE A 89 8.11 -9.43 7.27
CA ILE A 89 9.44 -8.79 7.21
C ILE A 89 9.50 -7.61 8.19
N CYS A 90 8.46 -6.78 8.24
CA CYS A 90 8.42 -5.65 9.17
C CYS A 90 8.41 -6.10 10.63
N GLU A 91 7.65 -7.14 10.96
CA GLU A 91 7.64 -7.74 12.30
C GLU A 91 9.03 -8.27 12.68
N LEU A 92 9.70 -8.98 11.77
CA LEU A 92 11.03 -9.53 12.00
C LEU A 92 12.09 -8.44 12.25
N LEU A 93 12.01 -7.32 11.53
CA LEU A 93 13.00 -6.24 11.60
C LEU A 93 12.76 -5.26 12.76
N ASN A 94 11.60 -5.32 13.40
CA ASN A 94 11.25 -4.45 14.53
C ASN A 94 11.66 -5.02 15.91
N HIS A 95 12.44 -6.11 15.89
CA HIS A 95 13.05 -6.78 17.05
C HIS A 95 14.56 -6.61 17.06
#